data_AF-A0AAV8GSF5-F1
#
_entry.id   AF-A0AAV8GSF5-F1
#
_cell.length_a   1.000
_cell.length_b   1.000
_cell.length_c   1.000
_cell.angle_alpha   90.00
_cell.angle_beta   90.00
_cell.angle_gamma   90.00
#
_symmetry.space_group_name_H-M   'P 1'
#
loop_
_entity.id
_entity.type
_entity.pdbx_description
1 polymer ?
#
loop_
_entity_poly.entity_id
_entity_poly.type
_entity_poly.pdbx_seq_one_letter_code
_entity_poly.pdbx_strand_id
1 'polypeptide(L)'
;MEGKGSTLVHIVVIALSLTAFGFAIAAERRRSTGTIVTDHINANTTYCVYDSDIATGYGVGSFLFLLSAQSVLMAVTKCMCFGKPLAPGGSRAWSIIYFSGSWLTFLIAESCVIAGAAKNAYHTKYRDAVYAHNWTCESLRKGVFIAGAFFVVFTMILNVYYYMYFTKATSQAARKAATKAGDNVGMAGYA
;
A
#
# COMPACT_ATOMS: atom_id res chain seq x y z
N MET A 1 25.81 16.38 4.70
CA MET A 1 25.39 14.96 4.61
C MET A 1 23.99 14.81 3.98
N GLU A 2 23.59 15.73 3.09
CA GLU A 2 22.20 15.99 2.71
C GLU A 2 21.59 15.03 1.66
N GLY A 3 22.44 14.19 1.02
CA GLY A 3 21.99 13.25 -0.02
C GLY A 3 21.54 11.88 0.50
N LYS A 4 22.05 11.41 1.66
CA LYS A 4 21.82 10.03 2.12
C LYS A 4 20.39 9.80 2.65
N GLY A 5 19.79 10.80 3.30
CA GLY A 5 18.44 10.68 3.89
C GLY A 5 17.33 10.52 2.84
N SER A 6 17.39 11.29 1.74
CA SER A 6 16.38 11.21 0.68
C SER A 6 16.45 9.88 -0.08
N THR A 7 17.65 9.42 -0.42
CA THR A 7 17.83 8.13 -1.10
C THR A 7 17.41 6.95 -0.24
N LEU A 8 17.71 6.98 1.06
CA LEU A 8 17.33 5.91 1.99
C LEU A 8 15.80 5.78 2.10
N VAL A 9 15.07 6.90 2.18
CA VAL A 9 13.60 6.88 2.23
C VAL A 9 13.00 6.27 0.96
N HIS A 10 13.51 6.62 -0.23
CA HIS A 10 13.07 5.99 -1.48
C HIS A 10 13.30 4.48 -1.47
N ILE A 11 14.51 4.04 -1.09
CA ILE A 11 14.86 2.61 -1.05
C ILE A 11 13.92 1.85 -0.11
N VAL A 12 13.69 2.39 1.09
CA VAL A 12 12.80 1.76 2.08
C VAL A 12 11.36 1.68 1.57
N VAL A 13 10.80 2.77 1.05
CA VAL A 13 9.41 2.79 0.54
C VAL A 13 9.24 1.84 -0.64
N ILE A 14 10.20 1.79 -1.56
CA ILE A 14 10.19 0.87 -2.71
C ILE A 14 10.30 -0.58 -2.23
N ALA A 15 11.22 -0.89 -1.32
CA ALA A 15 11.38 -2.25 -0.79
C ALA A 15 10.11 -2.75 -0.07
N LEU A 16 9.49 -1.91 0.75
CA LEU A 16 8.23 -2.23 1.44
C LEU A 16 7.07 -2.40 0.45
N SER A 17 7.02 -1.59 -0.62
CA SER A 17 5.98 -1.70 -1.64
C SER A 17 6.16 -2.92 -2.55
N LEU A 18 7.39 -3.28 -2.90
CA LEU A 18 7.70 -4.48 -3.68
C LEU A 18 7.43 -5.76 -2.89
N THR A 19 7.72 -5.77 -1.60
CA THR A 19 7.35 -6.88 -0.71
C THR A 19 5.84 -7.00 -0.59
N ALA A 20 5.12 -5.88 -0.40
CA ALA A 20 3.65 -5.87 -0.42
C ALA A 20 3.09 -6.44 -1.74
N PHE A 21 3.61 -6.01 -2.88
CA PHE A 21 3.22 -6.53 -4.19
C PHE A 21 3.47 -8.03 -4.31
N GLY A 22 4.66 -8.50 -3.89
CA GLY A 22 4.99 -9.93 -3.87
C GLY A 22 4.01 -10.74 -3.01
N PHE A 23 3.64 -10.21 -1.84
CA PHE A 23 2.64 -10.82 -0.98
C PHE A 23 1.23 -10.82 -1.58
N ALA A 24 0.81 -9.75 -2.25
CA ALA A 24 -0.47 -9.71 -2.96
C ALA A 24 -0.54 -10.76 -4.09
N ILE A 25 0.55 -10.92 -4.86
CA ILE A 25 0.64 -11.96 -5.91
C ILE A 25 0.71 -13.36 -5.29
N ALA A 26 1.47 -13.55 -4.21
CA ALA A 26 1.53 -14.81 -3.49
C ALA A 26 0.15 -15.22 -2.95
N ALA A 27 -0.63 -14.25 -2.45
CA ALA A 27 -2.00 -14.46 -2.00
C ALA A 27 -2.94 -14.90 -3.15
N GLU A 28 -2.81 -14.33 -4.36
CA GLU A 28 -3.58 -14.80 -5.52
C GLU A 28 -3.11 -16.18 -5.99
N ARG A 29 -1.80 -16.46 -5.99
CA ARG A 29 -1.24 -17.75 -6.42
C ARG A 29 -1.59 -18.90 -5.47
N ARG A 30 -1.68 -18.62 -4.17
CA ARG A 30 -2.04 -19.60 -3.13
C ARG A 30 -3.51 -19.55 -2.73
N ARG A 31 -4.37 -18.92 -3.54
CA ARG A 31 -5.82 -18.86 -3.31
C ARG A 31 -6.34 -20.25 -2.97
N SER A 32 -7.13 -20.36 -1.91
CA SER A 32 -7.77 -21.61 -1.52
C SER A 32 -8.65 -22.10 -2.68
N THR A 33 -8.24 -23.18 -3.33
CA THR A 33 -9.02 -23.90 -4.33
C THR A 33 -9.74 -25.03 -3.61
N GLY A 34 -11.07 -24.98 -3.55
CA GLY A 34 -11.86 -26.06 -2.98
C GLY A 34 -11.78 -27.30 -3.87
N THR A 35 -11.37 -28.43 -3.31
CA THR A 35 -11.41 -29.73 -3.99
C THR A 35 -12.63 -30.51 -3.52
N ILE A 36 -13.35 -31.13 -4.46
CA ILE A 36 -14.51 -31.97 -4.14
C ILE A 36 -13.95 -33.34 -3.78
N VAL A 37 -14.19 -33.79 -2.54
CA VAL A 37 -13.86 -35.15 -2.09
C VAL A 37 -15.18 -35.90 -1.87
N THR A 38 -15.27 -37.10 -2.45
CA THR A 38 -16.38 -38.04 -2.24
C THR A 38 -16.08 -38.93 -1.04
N ASP A 39 -17.00 -39.01 -0.08
CA ASP A 39 -16.85 -39.94 1.05
C ASP A 39 -17.02 -41.40 0.58
N HIS A 40 -16.12 -42.29 1.03
CA HIS A 40 -16.12 -43.70 0.65
C HIS A 40 -17.19 -44.53 1.40
N ILE A 41 -17.76 -43.99 2.48
CA ILE A 41 -18.74 -44.71 3.34
C ILE A 41 -20.19 -44.44 2.89
N ASN A 42 -20.49 -43.24 2.40
CA ASN A 42 -21.79 -42.87 1.84
C ASN A 42 -21.57 -42.28 0.44
N ALA A 43 -21.73 -43.12 -0.59
CA ALA A 43 -21.48 -42.77 -2.00
C ALA A 43 -22.31 -41.58 -2.56
N ASN A 44 -23.18 -40.98 -1.75
CA ASN A 44 -24.07 -39.88 -2.13
C ASN A 44 -23.74 -38.54 -1.44
N THR A 45 -22.63 -38.47 -0.69
CA THR A 45 -22.23 -37.24 0.01
C THR A 45 -20.84 -36.80 -0.42
N THR A 46 -20.80 -35.70 -1.17
CA THR A 46 -19.58 -34.96 -1.50
C THR A 46 -19.39 -33.82 -0.52
N TYR A 47 -18.16 -33.63 -0.06
CA TYR A 47 -17.77 -32.48 0.76
C TYR A 47 -16.62 -31.73 0.09
N CYS A 48 -16.61 -30.41 0.24
CA CYS A 48 -15.53 -29.57 -0.28
C CYS A 48 -14.44 -29.46 0.78
N VAL A 49 -13.22 -29.87 0.48
CA VAL A 49 -12.04 -29.59 1.32
C VAL A 49 -11.37 -28.33 0.79
N TYR A 50 -11.20 -27.34 1.66
CA TYR A 50 -10.52 -26.09 1.35
C TYR A 50 -9.12 -26.07 1.96
N ASP A 51 -8.14 -25.65 1.17
CA ASP A 51 -6.76 -25.51 1.64
C ASP A 51 -6.61 -24.29 2.56
N SER A 52 -5.70 -24.42 3.54
CA SER A 52 -5.53 -23.55 4.73
C SER A 52 -5.38 -22.04 4.45
N ASP A 53 -5.57 -21.22 5.51
CA ASP A 53 -5.52 -19.73 5.58
C ASP A 53 -4.19 -19.06 5.16
N ILE A 54 -3.31 -19.77 4.47
CA ILE A 54 -2.00 -19.26 4.01
C ILE A 54 -2.19 -18.04 3.08
N ALA A 55 -3.21 -18.06 2.21
CA ALA A 55 -3.55 -16.93 1.35
C ALA A 55 -4.00 -15.69 2.14
N THR A 56 -4.74 -15.90 3.24
CA THR A 56 -5.16 -14.84 4.15
C THR A 56 -3.95 -14.19 4.81
N GLY A 57 -2.99 -15.00 5.28
CA GLY A 57 -1.75 -14.52 5.87
C GLY A 57 -0.94 -13.64 4.91
N TYR A 58 -0.80 -14.05 3.65
CA TYR A 58 -0.15 -13.22 2.63
C TYR A 58 -0.93 -11.94 2.30
N GLY A 59 -2.26 -11.98 2.29
CA GLY A 59 -3.09 -10.78 2.15
C GLY A 59 -2.87 -9.78 3.28
N VAL A 60 -2.92 -10.24 4.54
CA VAL A 60 -2.64 -9.39 5.72
C VAL A 60 -1.20 -8.88 5.69
N GLY A 61 -0.23 -9.70 5.28
CA GLY A 61 1.16 -9.28 5.08
C GLY A 61 1.27 -8.13 4.08
N SER A 62 0.64 -8.27 2.90
CA SER A 62 0.58 -7.20 1.90
C SER A 62 0.03 -5.90 2.46
N PHE A 63 -1.06 -5.97 3.24
CA PHE A 63 -1.65 -4.81 3.92
C PHE A 63 -0.64 -4.14 4.86
N LEU A 64 0.00 -4.91 5.74
CA LEU A 64 0.94 -4.36 6.72
C LEU A 64 2.16 -3.71 6.06
N PHE A 65 2.70 -4.32 5.01
CA PHE A 65 3.84 -3.77 4.29
C PHE A 65 3.48 -2.47 3.56
N LEU A 66 2.33 -2.41 2.87
CA LEU A 66 1.91 -1.19 2.20
C LEU A 66 1.58 -0.06 3.20
N LEU A 67 0.85 -0.39 4.27
CA LEU A 67 0.59 0.53 5.38
C LEU A 67 1.87 1.08 6.01
N SER A 68 2.87 0.22 6.20
CA SER A 68 4.16 0.64 6.74
C SER A 68 4.89 1.60 5.79
N ALA A 69 4.86 1.34 4.48
CA ALA A 69 5.45 2.23 3.48
C ALA A 69 4.79 3.62 3.48
N GLN A 70 3.45 3.65 3.52
CA GLN A 70 2.67 4.89 3.62
C GLN A 70 3.00 5.61 4.94
N SER A 71 3.02 4.90 6.07
CA SER A 71 3.27 5.47 7.39
C SER A 71 4.67 6.07 7.54
N VAL A 72 5.71 5.37 7.05
CA VAL A 72 7.10 5.88 7.02
C VAL A 72 7.15 7.18 6.23
N LEU A 73 6.49 7.21 5.07
CA LEU A 73 6.49 8.39 4.22
C LEU A 73 5.80 9.57 4.91
N MET A 74 4.65 9.34 5.55
CA MET A 74 3.93 10.36 6.33
C MET A 74 4.72 10.86 7.54
N ALA A 75 5.44 9.97 8.23
CA ALA A 75 6.29 10.33 9.35
C ALA A 75 7.46 11.23 8.91
N VAL A 76 8.10 10.91 7.78
CA VAL A 76 9.21 11.70 7.22
C VAL A 76 8.72 13.06 6.70
N THR A 77 7.54 13.11 6.06
CA THR A 77 7.00 14.37 5.53
C THR A 77 6.16 15.16 6.55
N LYS A 78 6.00 14.63 7.77
CA LYS A 78 5.13 15.18 8.84
C LYS A 78 3.71 15.47 8.37
N CYS A 79 3.16 14.58 7.55
CA CYS A 79 1.83 14.67 6.91
C CYS A 79 1.58 16.00 6.17
N MET A 80 2.62 16.77 5.82
CA MET A 80 2.51 18.17 5.37
C MET A 80 1.87 19.14 6.40
N CYS A 81 1.33 18.65 7.52
CA CYS A 81 0.64 19.46 8.55
C CYS A 81 1.59 20.22 9.47
N PHE A 82 2.72 19.61 9.85
CA PHE A 82 3.66 20.17 10.83
C PHE A 82 5.03 20.51 10.23
N GLY A 83 5.10 20.62 8.90
CA GLY A 83 6.31 20.96 8.16
C GLY A 83 6.49 22.46 7.96
N LYS A 84 7.70 22.88 7.57
CA LYS A 84 7.93 24.25 7.09
C LYS A 84 7.04 24.52 5.86
N PRO A 85 6.46 25.73 5.72
CA PRO A 85 5.57 26.03 4.61
C PRO A 85 6.27 25.79 3.27
N LEU A 86 5.63 25.02 2.38
CA LEU A 86 6.14 24.77 1.04
C LEU A 86 6.25 26.10 0.29
N ALA A 87 7.32 26.26 -0.50
CA ALA A 87 7.48 27.45 -1.31
C ALA A 87 6.29 27.57 -2.29
N PRO A 88 5.72 28.79 -2.45
CA PRO A 88 4.70 29.01 -3.46
C PRO A 88 5.28 28.72 -4.86
N GLY A 89 4.58 27.88 -5.64
CA GLY A 89 4.98 27.45 -6.97
C GLY A 89 4.35 26.09 -7.39
N GLY A 90 4.57 25.69 -8.65
CA GLY A 90 3.99 24.46 -9.22
C GLY A 90 4.38 23.18 -8.47
N SER A 91 5.57 23.11 -7.88
CA SER A 91 6.03 21.95 -7.10
C SER A 91 5.15 21.68 -5.86
N ARG A 92 4.53 22.72 -5.29
CA ARG A 92 3.56 22.57 -4.19
C ARG A 92 2.27 21.93 -4.68
N ALA A 93 1.73 22.39 -5.81
CA ALA A 93 0.50 21.84 -6.38
C ALA A 93 0.68 20.35 -6.75
N TRP A 94 1.77 20.01 -7.43
CA TRP A 94 2.10 18.61 -7.74
C TRP A 94 2.27 17.75 -6.49
N SER A 95 2.95 18.25 -5.45
CA SER A 95 3.09 17.51 -4.18
C SER A 95 1.73 17.21 -3.54
N ILE A 96 0.79 18.16 -3.54
CA ILE A 96 -0.57 17.96 -3.01
C ILE A 96 -1.36 16.95 -3.86
N ILE A 97 -1.27 17.04 -5.19
CA ILE A 97 -1.95 16.10 -6.10
C ILE A 97 -1.44 14.68 -5.88
N TYR A 98 -0.12 14.47 -5.84
CA TYR A 98 0.45 13.15 -5.61
C TYR A 98 0.18 12.63 -4.20
N PHE A 99 0.12 13.51 -3.19
CA PHE A 99 -0.29 13.15 -1.83
C PHE A 99 -1.72 12.63 -1.78
N SER A 100 -2.67 13.40 -2.31
CA SER A 100 -4.08 13.00 -2.32
C SER A 100 -4.30 11.75 -3.17
N GLY A 101 -3.62 11.66 -4.32
CA GLY A 101 -3.65 10.50 -5.18
C GLY A 101 -3.12 9.25 -4.48
N SER A 102 -1.99 9.34 -3.77
CA SER A 102 -1.41 8.17 -3.11
C SER A 102 -2.27 7.68 -1.95
N TRP A 103 -2.91 8.58 -1.20
CA TRP A 103 -3.91 8.20 -0.19
C TRP A 103 -5.12 7.51 -0.79
N LEU A 104 -5.68 8.03 -1.88
CA LEU A 104 -6.82 7.41 -2.55
C LEU A 104 -6.49 5.99 -3.00
N THR A 105 -5.34 5.81 -3.66
CA THR A 105 -4.96 4.52 -4.23
C THR A 105 -4.53 3.53 -3.16
N PHE A 106 -3.93 4.03 -2.08
CA PHE A 106 -3.64 3.26 -0.87
C PHE A 106 -4.93 2.69 -0.27
N LEU A 107 -5.94 3.52 -0.04
CA LEU A 107 -7.23 3.07 0.52
C LEU A 107 -7.92 2.04 -0.38
N ILE A 108 -7.86 2.24 -1.70
CA ILE A 108 -8.40 1.27 -2.66
C ILE A 108 -7.62 -0.04 -2.58
N ALA A 109 -6.29 0.00 -2.59
CA ALA A 109 -5.44 -1.18 -2.48
C ALA A 109 -5.76 -1.99 -1.22
N GLU A 110 -5.81 -1.33 -0.06
CA GLU A 110 -6.11 -1.98 1.21
C GLU A 110 -7.51 -2.56 1.24
N SER A 111 -8.50 -1.84 0.71
CA SER A 111 -9.87 -2.36 0.63
C SER A 111 -9.95 -3.64 -0.22
N CYS A 112 -9.24 -3.70 -1.34
CA CYS A 112 -9.19 -4.89 -2.20
C CYS A 112 -8.47 -6.05 -1.49
N VAL A 113 -7.33 -5.80 -0.86
CA VAL A 113 -6.53 -6.83 -0.18
C VAL A 113 -7.26 -7.38 1.04
N ILE A 114 -7.84 -6.52 1.88
CA ILE A 114 -8.65 -6.94 3.04
C ILE A 114 -9.89 -7.69 2.58
N ALA A 115 -10.61 -7.20 1.57
CA ALA A 115 -11.78 -7.90 1.06
C ALA A 115 -11.42 -9.29 0.50
N GLY A 116 -10.27 -9.41 -0.17
CA GLY A 116 -9.73 -10.69 -0.61
C GLY A 116 -9.38 -11.61 0.55
N ALA A 117 -8.67 -11.10 1.56
CA ALA A 117 -8.25 -11.87 2.73
C ALA A 117 -9.44 -12.32 3.59
N ALA A 118 -10.38 -11.41 3.87
CA ALA A 118 -11.59 -11.71 4.64
C ALA A 118 -12.41 -12.78 3.94
N LYS A 119 -12.68 -12.64 2.64
CA LYS A 119 -13.39 -13.68 1.89
C LYS A 119 -12.66 -15.02 1.95
N ASN A 120 -11.32 -15.04 1.82
CA ASN A 120 -10.55 -16.28 1.93
C ASN A 120 -10.72 -16.95 3.31
N ALA A 121 -10.66 -16.17 4.40
CA ALA A 121 -10.82 -16.68 5.76
C ALA A 121 -12.27 -17.11 6.11
N TYR A 122 -13.27 -16.45 5.53
CA TYR A 122 -14.67 -16.86 5.72
C TYR A 122 -14.96 -18.20 5.05
N HIS A 123 -14.37 -18.46 3.88
CA HIS A 123 -14.58 -19.70 3.16
C HIS A 123 -13.88 -20.92 3.78
N THR A 124 -12.76 -20.73 4.49
CA THR A 124 -12.10 -21.79 5.25
C THR A 124 -12.85 -22.08 6.55
N LYS A 125 -13.10 -21.07 7.39
CA LYS A 125 -13.62 -21.26 8.75
C LYS A 125 -15.07 -21.78 8.84
N TYR A 126 -15.93 -21.44 7.89
CA TYR A 126 -17.34 -21.85 7.93
C TYR A 126 -17.63 -23.12 7.10
N ARG A 127 -16.65 -23.65 6.36
CA ARG A 127 -16.91 -24.63 5.30
C ARG A 127 -16.18 -25.96 5.42
N ASP A 128 -15.44 -26.19 6.51
CA ASP A 128 -14.90 -27.51 6.89
C ASP A 128 -15.98 -28.60 7.08
N ALA A 129 -17.28 -28.26 7.00
CA ALA A 129 -18.40 -29.20 7.16
C ALA A 129 -19.59 -28.98 6.20
N VAL A 130 -19.40 -28.40 5.00
CA VAL A 130 -20.54 -28.19 4.08
C VAL A 130 -20.72 -29.35 3.10
N TYR A 131 -21.81 -30.11 3.30
CA TYR A 131 -22.37 -31.07 2.36
C TYR A 131 -22.74 -30.39 1.04
N ALA A 132 -22.09 -30.79 -0.06
CA ALA A 132 -22.28 -30.19 -1.38
C ALA A 132 -23.50 -30.77 -2.10
N HIS A 133 -24.69 -30.21 -1.82
CA HIS A 133 -25.91 -30.58 -2.55
C HIS A 133 -26.04 -29.90 -3.93
N ASN A 134 -25.13 -28.98 -4.29
CA ASN A 134 -25.13 -28.28 -5.59
C ASN A 134 -23.69 -28.10 -6.12
N TRP A 135 -23.53 -28.30 -7.42
CA TRP A 135 -22.34 -28.85 -8.10
C TRP A 135 -21.12 -27.94 -8.33
N THR A 136 -20.88 -26.89 -7.54
CA THR A 136 -19.66 -26.07 -7.68
C THR A 136 -19.19 -25.52 -6.33
N CYS A 137 -18.05 -25.99 -5.82
CA CYS A 137 -17.40 -25.37 -4.66
C CYS A 137 -17.05 -23.91 -5.03
N GLU A 138 -17.67 -22.95 -4.33
CA GLU A 138 -17.46 -21.54 -4.61
C GLU A 138 -16.05 -21.13 -4.15
N SER A 139 -15.19 -20.84 -5.13
CA SER A 139 -13.87 -20.26 -4.91
C SER A 139 -14.00 -18.75 -5.07
N LEU A 140 -13.17 -17.95 -4.37
CA LEU A 140 -13.21 -16.49 -4.58
C LEU A 140 -13.11 -16.15 -6.08
N ARG A 141 -13.77 -15.07 -6.48
CA ARG A 141 -13.70 -14.52 -7.84
C ARG A 141 -12.25 -14.18 -8.21
N LYS A 142 -11.80 -14.68 -9.37
CA LYS A 142 -10.51 -14.33 -10.00
C LYS A 142 -10.38 -12.81 -10.10
N GLY A 143 -9.32 -12.26 -9.51
CA GLY A 143 -8.93 -10.88 -9.75
C GLY A 143 -8.98 -9.88 -8.60
N VAL A 144 -9.49 -10.23 -7.40
CA VAL A 144 -9.52 -9.26 -6.27
C VAL A 144 -8.11 -8.94 -5.75
N PHE A 145 -7.24 -9.95 -5.58
CA PHE A 145 -5.86 -9.68 -5.16
C PHE A 145 -5.04 -9.11 -6.32
N ILE A 146 -5.33 -9.48 -7.56
CA ILE A 146 -4.72 -8.86 -8.75
C ILE A 146 -5.04 -7.37 -8.83
N ALA A 147 -6.31 -6.98 -8.63
CA ALA A 147 -6.71 -5.58 -8.57
C ALA A 147 -5.98 -4.85 -7.44
N GLY A 148 -5.91 -5.46 -6.25
CA GLY A 148 -5.10 -4.94 -5.14
C GLY A 148 -3.63 -4.73 -5.53
N ALA A 149 -3.01 -5.71 -6.19
CA ALA A 149 -1.61 -5.64 -6.64
C ALA A 149 -1.38 -4.50 -7.64
N PHE A 150 -2.33 -4.22 -8.55
CA PHE A 150 -2.25 -3.06 -9.44
C PHE A 150 -2.25 -1.75 -8.65
N PHE A 151 -3.15 -1.60 -7.68
CA PHE A 151 -3.19 -0.40 -6.85
C PHE A 151 -2.00 -0.28 -5.90
N VAL A 152 -1.39 -1.38 -5.45
CA VAL A 152 -0.11 -1.38 -4.70
C VAL A 152 1.00 -0.74 -5.55
N VAL A 153 1.18 -1.18 -6.79
CA VAL A 153 2.20 -0.62 -7.70
C VAL A 153 1.91 0.84 -8.01
N PHE A 154 0.66 1.19 -8.25
CA PHE A 154 0.28 2.56 -8.52
C PHE A 154 0.52 3.48 -7.31
N THR A 155 0.20 3.00 -6.10
CA THR A 155 0.50 3.70 -4.84
C THR A 155 1.99 3.90 -4.65
N MET A 156 2.82 2.90 -4.95
CA MET A 156 4.28 3.01 -4.93
C MET A 156 4.78 4.13 -5.84
N ILE A 157 4.30 4.16 -7.10
CA ILE A 157 4.69 5.18 -8.08
C ILE A 157 4.31 6.58 -7.58
N LEU A 158 3.06 6.75 -7.11
CA LEU A 158 2.60 8.04 -6.59
C LEU A 158 3.38 8.48 -5.35
N ASN A 159 3.75 7.55 -4.46
CA ASN A 159 4.55 7.83 -3.28
C ASN A 159 5.96 8.31 -3.62
N VAL A 160 6.59 7.72 -4.64
CA VAL A 160 7.91 8.18 -5.14
C VAL A 160 7.81 9.60 -5.68
N TYR A 161 6.83 9.87 -6.57
CA TYR A 161 6.65 11.22 -7.11
C TYR A 161 6.30 12.23 -6.02
N TYR A 162 5.40 11.87 -5.10
CA TYR A 162 5.05 12.69 -3.95
C TYR A 162 6.31 13.11 -3.17
N TYR A 163 7.17 12.15 -2.82
CA TYR A 163 8.38 12.43 -2.05
C TYR A 163 9.39 13.29 -2.83
N MET A 164 9.54 13.05 -4.13
CA MET A 164 10.38 13.87 -5.00
C MET A 164 9.91 15.33 -5.08
N TYR A 165 8.61 15.56 -5.29
CA TYR A 165 8.07 16.92 -5.36
C TYR A 165 8.04 17.61 -4.00
N PHE A 166 7.79 16.85 -2.93
CA PHE A 166 7.87 17.36 -1.56
C PHE A 166 9.28 17.85 -1.23
N THR A 167 10.30 17.01 -1.41
CA THR A 167 11.71 17.38 -1.14
C THR A 167 12.17 18.56 -2.00
N LYS A 168 11.75 18.63 -3.27
CA LYS A 168 11.97 19.82 -4.13
C LYS A 168 11.31 21.08 -3.56
N ALA A 169 10.04 21.01 -3.17
CA ALA A 169 9.32 22.17 -2.64
C ALA A 169 9.91 22.64 -1.29
N THR A 170 10.34 21.71 -0.43
CA THR A 170 10.96 22.02 0.86
C THR A 170 12.35 22.62 0.70
N SER A 171 13.18 22.08 -0.21
CA SER A 171 14.52 22.62 -0.47
C SER A 171 14.45 24.02 -1.10
N GLN A 172 13.50 24.27 -2.01
CA GLN A 172 13.24 25.61 -2.54
C GLN A 172 12.79 26.58 -1.45
N ALA A 173 11.92 26.15 -0.54
CA ALA A 173 11.48 26.96 0.59
C ALA A 173 12.65 27.33 1.52
N ALA A 174 13.52 26.35 1.82
CA ALA A 174 14.72 26.56 2.62
C ALA A 174 15.69 27.55 1.96
N ARG A 175 15.93 27.43 0.64
CA ARG A 175 16.77 28.38 -0.12
C ARG A 175 16.20 29.80 -0.09
N LYS A 176 14.90 29.97 -0.38
CA LYS A 176 14.24 31.28 -0.32
C LYS A 176 14.31 31.91 1.07
N ALA A 177 14.14 31.10 2.13
CA ALA A 177 14.27 31.56 3.51
C ALA A 177 15.71 31.99 3.84
N ALA A 178 16.72 31.26 3.37
CA ALA A 178 18.13 31.60 3.56
C ALA A 178 18.51 32.90 2.82
N THR A 179 18.06 33.08 1.58
CA THR A 179 18.29 34.34 0.82
C THR A 179 17.66 35.53 1.53
N LYS A 180 16.39 35.40 1.96
CA LYS A 180 15.70 36.47 2.71
C LYS A 180 16.38 36.78 4.05
N ALA A 181 16.94 35.79 4.73
CA ALA A 181 17.70 36.00 5.95
C ALA A 181 19.02 36.73 5.68
N GLY A 182 19.70 36.45 4.57
CA GLY A 182 20.93 37.13 4.15
C GLY A 182 20.72 38.61 3.78
N ASP A 183 19.64 38.91 3.06
CA ASP A 183 19.30 40.30 2.68
C ASP A 183 19.00 41.18 3.89
N ASN A 184 18.43 40.59 4.96
CA ASN A 184 18.12 41.32 6.20
C ASN A 184 19.36 41.60 7.08
N VAL A 185 20.49 40.92 6.86
CA VAL A 185 21.73 41.13 7.65
C VAL A 185 22.59 42.26 7.08
N GLY A 186 22.29 42.75 5.86
CA GLY A 186 23.00 43.87 5.21
C GLY A 186 22.45 45.28 5.46
N MET A 187 21.31 45.44 6.13
CA MET A 187 20.66 46.76 6.35
C MET A 187 20.87 47.38 7.74
N ALA A 188 21.79 46.86 8.56
CA ALA A 188 22.13 47.44 9.88
C ALA A 188 23.47 48.16 9.85
N GLY A 189 23.56 49.27 9.11
CA GLY A 189 24.85 49.97 8.95
C GLY A 189 24.77 51.39 8.43
N TYR A 190 23.83 52.22 8.90
CA TYR A 190 23.93 53.69 8.87
C TYR A 190 23.11 54.30 10.01
N ALA A 191 23.76 54.60 11.13
CA ALA A 191 23.33 55.59 12.12
C ALA A 191 24.56 56.06 12.89
#